data_AF-A0A529YC00-F1
#
_entry.id   AF-A0A529YC00-F1
#
_cell.length_a   1.000
_cell.length_b   1.000
_cell.length_c   1.000
_cell.angle_alpha   90.00
_cell.angle_beta   90.00
_cell.angle_gamma   90.00
#
_symmetry.space_group_name_H-M   'P 1'
#
loop_
_entity.id
_entity.type
_entity.pdbx_description
1 polymer ?
#
loop_
_entity_poly.entity_id
_entity_poly.type
_entity_poly.pdbx_seq_one_letter_code
_entity_poly.pdbx_strand_id
1 'polypeptide(L)' 'TNPANAAEGTIRKVHALSIGENSVHGSDAPETAAQEIKYWFSDTEIVG' A
#
# COMPACT_ATOMS: atom_id res chain seq x y z
N THR A 1 8.94 3.28 -1.78
CA THR A 1 8.21 4.51 -1.44
C THR A 1 8.46 5.63 -2.42
N ASN A 2 9.70 6.11 -2.60
CA ASN A 2 10.00 7.19 -3.56
C ASN A 2 9.78 6.75 -5.03
N PRO A 3 8.91 7.42 -5.81
CA PRO A 3 8.64 7.06 -7.20
C PRO A 3 9.83 7.28 -8.14
N ALA A 4 10.77 8.18 -7.82
CA ALA A 4 11.99 8.37 -8.61
C ALA A 4 12.83 7.08 -8.69
N ASN A 5 12.80 6.27 -7.63
CA ASN A 5 13.55 5.02 -7.50
C ASN A 5 12.72 3.78 -7.90
N ALA A 6 11.45 3.95 -8.27
CA ALA A 6 10.58 2.84 -8.62
C ALA A 6 10.94 2.27 -10.00
N ALA A 7 10.90 0.94 -10.11
CA ALA A 7 11.11 0.25 -11.38
C ALA A 7 10.01 0.60 -12.40
N GLU A 8 10.37 0.53 -13.68
CA GLU A 8 9.44 0.76 -14.78
C GLU A 8 8.22 -0.19 -14.71
N GLY A 9 7.05 0.32 -15.09
CA GLY A 9 5.79 -0.43 -15.06
C GLY A 9 5.15 -0.60 -13.67
N THR A 10 5.83 -0.25 -12.58
CA THR A 10 5.20 -0.27 -11.25
C THR A 10 4.20 0.87 -11.07
N ILE A 11 3.15 0.67 -10.25
CA ILE A 11 2.12 1.68 -9.96
C ILE A 11 2.73 3.04 -9.62
N ARG A 12 3.73 3.05 -8.73
CA ARG A 12 4.41 4.28 -8.30
C ARG A 12 5.18 4.95 -9.44
N LYS A 13 5.80 4.19 -10.35
CA LYS A 13 6.51 4.79 -11.48
C LYS A 13 5.57 5.44 -12.48
N VAL A 14 4.37 4.87 -12.65
CA VAL A 14 3.39 5.30 -13.65
C VAL A 14 2.49 6.42 -13.12
N HIS A 15 2.16 6.43 -11.83
CA HIS A 15 1.05 7.26 -11.30
C HIS A 15 1.42 8.23 -10.16
N ALA A 16 2.58 8.12 -9.52
CA ALA A 16 2.92 8.96 -8.38
C ALA A 16 3.57 10.28 -8.78
N LEU A 17 3.29 11.34 -8.01
CA LEU A 17 3.84 12.68 -8.23
C LEU A 17 5.07 12.96 -7.39
N SER A 18 5.11 12.46 -6.15
CA SER A 18 6.16 12.76 -5.18
C SER A 18 6.30 11.66 -4.14
N ILE A 19 7.24 11.80 -3.19
CA ILE A 19 7.38 10.86 -2.06
C ILE A 19 6.11 10.87 -1.17
N GLY A 20 5.54 12.04 -0.93
CA GLY A 20 4.32 12.20 -0.13
C GLY A 20 3.05 11.82 -0.89
N GLU A 21 3.02 12.08 -2.20
CA GLU A 21 1.90 11.76 -3.08
C GLU A 21 2.26 10.54 -3.96
N ASN A 22 2.47 9.41 -3.30
CA ASN A 22 3.01 8.20 -3.94
C ASN A 22 1.95 7.17 -4.38
N SER A 23 0.69 7.62 -4.51
CA SER A 23 -0.50 6.89 -5.00
C SER A 23 -1.02 5.74 -4.15
N VAL A 24 -0.15 4.90 -3.56
CA VAL A 24 -0.57 3.66 -2.88
C VAL A 24 0.23 3.37 -1.61
N HIS A 25 -0.49 2.89 -0.60
CA HIS A 25 0.04 2.21 0.58
C HIS A 25 -0.06 0.69 0.41
N GLY A 26 0.82 -0.03 1.10
CA GLY A 26 0.74 -1.48 1.25
C GLY A 26 1.54 -1.88 2.48
N SER A 27 1.00 -2.77 3.29
CA SER A 27 1.67 -3.27 4.49
C SER A 27 3.01 -3.92 4.12
N ASP A 28 4.02 -3.71 4.95
CA ASP A 28 5.41 -4.09 4.67
C ASP A 28 5.82 -5.46 5.21
N ALA A 29 5.00 -6.07 6.07
CA ALA A 29 5.21 -7.39 6.65
C ALA A 29 3.87 -8.10 6.95
N PRO A 30 3.84 -9.44 7.07
CA PRO A 30 2.63 -10.16 7.48
C PRO A 30 2.06 -9.70 8.84
N GLU A 31 2.92 -9.37 9.79
CA GLU A 31 2.52 -8.92 11.12
C GLU A 31 1.88 -7.53 11.08
N THR A 32 2.44 -6.60 10.29
CA THR A 32 1.87 -5.25 10.11
C THR A 32 0.60 -5.31 9.28
N ALA A 33 0.53 -6.18 8.27
CA ALA A 33 -0.70 -6.44 7.52
C ALA A 33 -1.84 -6.92 8.43
N ALA A 34 -1.58 -7.88 9.31
CA ALA A 34 -2.59 -8.37 10.25
C ALA A 34 -3.11 -7.28 11.21
N GLN A 35 -2.25 -6.34 11.61
CA GLN A 35 -2.64 -5.20 12.44
C GLN A 35 -3.44 -4.16 11.65
N GLU A 36 -2.97 -3.77 10.46
CA GLU A 36 -3.62 -2.77 9.61
C GLU A 36 -4.98 -3.26 9.12
N ILE A 37 -5.12 -4.53 8.74
CA ILE A 37 -6.39 -5.11 8.31
C ILE A 37 -7.43 -4.98 9.43
N LYS A 38 -7.08 -5.37 10.66
CA LYS A 38 -7.98 -5.25 11.84
C LYS A 38 -8.28 -3.80 12.23
N TYR A 39 -7.38 -2.87 11.90
CA TYR A 39 -7.60 -1.45 12.15
C TYR A 39 -8.66 -0.87 11.21
N TRP A 40 -8.68 -1.30 9.94
CA TRP A 40 -9.56 -0.75 8.91
C TRP A 40 -10.86 -1.52 8.71
N PHE A 41 -10.88 -2.82 8.99
CA PHE A 41 -12.01 -3.69 8.74
C PHE A 41 -12.36 -4.50 9.99
N SER A 42 -13.66 -4.64 10.24
CA SER A 42 -14.20 -5.62 11.18
C SER A 42 -14.11 -7.04 10.61
N ASP A 43 -14.09 -8.04 11.49
CA ASP A 43 -14.04 -9.45 11.08
C ASP A 43 -15.23 -9.87 10.19
N THR A 44 -16.34 -9.14 10.23
CA THR A 44 -17.53 -9.38 9.40
C THR A 44 -17.48 -8.78 8.00
N GLU A 45 -16.52 -7.89 7.70
CA GLU A 45 -16.40 -7.24 6.39
C GLU A 45 -15.54 -8.05 5.40
N ILE A 46 -14.74 -8.99 5.88
CA ILE A 46 -13.92 -9.86 5.04
C ILE A 46 -14.66 -11.18 4.79
N VAL A 47 -15.22 -11.31 3.59
CA VAL A 47 -16.07 -12.43 3.17
C VAL A 47 -15.55 -13.07 1.88
N GLY A 48 -15.76 -14.38 1.73
CA GLY A 48 -15.30 -15.20 0.60
C GLY A 48 -15.01 -16.62 1.03
#